data_AF-A0A822DLR9-F1
#
_entry.id   AF-A0A822DLR9-F1
#
_cell.length_a   1.000
_cell.length_b   1.000
_cell.length_c   1.000
_cell.angle_alpha   90.00
_cell.angle_beta   90.00
_cell.angle_gamma   90.00
#
_symmetry.space_group_name_H-M   'P 1'
#
loop_
_entity.id
_entity.type
_entity.pdbx_description
1 polymer ?
#
loop_
_entity_poly.entity_id
_entity_poly.type
_entity_poly.pdbx_seq_one_letter_code
_entity_poly.pdbx_strand_id
1 'polypeptide(L)' 'DLKLPNETDDIAAVYVPLSRVKLLVDLAIRRPFDYKVLLMKPNKSQVAEMERLDQLYINTRLRFPQWFQ' A
#
# COMPACT_ATOMS: atom_id res chain seq x y z
N ASP A 1 -15.05 -13.95 -23.04
CA ASP A 1 -13.97 -14.80 -22.51
C ASP A 1 -12.71 -14.00 -22.26
N LEU A 2 -12.43 -13.68 -21.00
CA LEU A 2 -11.17 -13.07 -20.60
C LEU A 2 -10.18 -14.20 -20.31
N LYS A 3 -9.23 -14.42 -21.21
CA LYS A 3 -8.12 -15.35 -20.98
C LYS A 3 -7.02 -14.60 -20.24
N LEU A 4 -6.63 -15.12 -19.07
CA LEU A 4 -5.35 -14.83 -18.40
C LEU A 4 -4.36 -15.90 -18.87
N PRO A 5 -3.15 -15.52 -19.30
CA PRO A 5 -2.02 -15.71 -18.40
C PRO A 5 -0.87 -14.71 -18.62
N ASN A 6 -0.33 -14.14 -17.55
CA ASN A 6 1.09 -13.82 -17.40
C ASN A 6 1.29 -13.25 -15.98
N GLU A 7 2.40 -13.59 -15.32
CA GLU A 7 2.75 -13.13 -13.96
C GLU A 7 2.79 -11.59 -13.82
N THR A 8 2.76 -10.86 -14.94
CA THR A 8 2.63 -9.40 -15.01
C THR A 8 1.21 -8.85 -14.91
N ASP A 9 0.17 -9.66 -15.06
CA ASP A 9 -1.23 -9.19 -15.07
C ASP A 9 -1.78 -8.97 -13.65
N ASP A 10 -1.33 -9.77 -12.67
CA ASP A 10 -1.67 -9.57 -11.25
C ASP A 10 -1.06 -8.26 -10.70
N ILE A 11 -0.03 -7.74 -11.38
CA ILE A 11 0.77 -6.58 -10.98
C ILE A 11 0.02 -5.25 -11.19
N ALA A 12 -0.62 -5.09 -12.35
CA ALA A 12 -1.48 -3.93 -12.61
C ALA A 12 -2.79 -3.99 -11.80
N ALA A 13 -3.18 -5.20 -11.36
CA ALA A 13 -4.47 -5.46 -10.74
C ALA A 13 -4.65 -4.82 -9.36
N VAL A 14 -3.58 -4.45 -8.63
CA VAL A 14 -3.70 -3.77 -7.32
C VAL A 14 -3.65 -2.25 -7.44
N TYR A 15 -2.75 -1.70 -8.29
CA TYR A 15 -2.64 -0.25 -8.47
C TYR A 15 -3.89 0.35 -9.15
N VAL A 16 -4.47 -0.36 -10.11
CA VAL A 16 -5.67 0.12 -10.82
C VAL A 16 -6.83 0.36 -9.84
N PRO A 17 -7.25 -0.59 -8.98
CA PRO A 17 -8.27 -0.34 -7.96
C PRO A 17 -7.94 0.79 -6.99
N LEU A 18 -6.68 0.87 -6.52
CA LEU A 18 -6.27 1.91 -5.57
C LEU A 18 -6.35 3.32 -6.19
N SER A 19 -5.98 3.45 -7.46
CA SER A 19 -6.04 4.72 -8.19
C SER A 19 -7.45 5.15 -8.62
N ARG A 20 -8.47 4.29 -8.49
CA ARG A 20 -9.88 4.68 -8.77
C ARG A 20 -10.49 5.53 -7.65
N VAL A 21 -9.84 5.60 -6.50
CA VAL A 21 -10.36 6.29 -5.32
C VAL A 21 -9.64 7.62 -5.14
N LYS A 22 -10.39 8.70 -4.89
CA LYS A 22 -9.83 10.06 -4.75
C LYS A 22 -9.32 10.35 -3.34
N LEU A 23 -9.97 9.81 -2.31
CA LEU A 23 -9.63 10.04 -0.91
C LEU A 23 -9.40 8.71 -0.20
N LEU A 24 -8.45 8.67 0.74
CA LEU A 24 -8.11 7.45 1.48
C LEU A 24 -9.31 6.91 2.30
N VAL A 25 -10.19 7.80 2.77
CA VAL A 25 -11.38 7.43 3.56
C VAL A 25 -12.40 6.61 2.77
N ASP A 26 -12.34 6.68 1.43
CA ASP A 26 -13.22 5.96 0.53
C ASP A 26 -12.66 4.59 0.12
N LEU A 27 -11.45 4.24 0.60
CA LEU A 27 -10.77 2.99 0.30
C LEU A 27 -10.93 1.98 1.45
N ALA A 28 -11.46 0.80 1.15
CA ALA A 28 -11.57 -0.31 2.10
C ALA A 28 -10.73 -1.52 1.64
N ILE A 29 -9.61 -1.78 2.33
CA ILE A 29 -8.75 -2.94 2.08
C ILE A 29 -9.26 -4.11 2.95
N ARG A 30 -9.88 -5.11 2.32
CA ARG A 30 -10.49 -6.26 3.03
C ARG A 30 -9.49 -7.36 3.44
N ARG A 31 -8.30 -7.36 2.86
CA ARG A 31 -7.22 -8.31 3.19
C ARG A 31 -5.90 -7.54 3.22
N PRO A 32 -5.07 -7.73 4.26
CA PRO A 32 -3.73 -7.15 4.26
C PRO A 32 -2.97 -7.59 3.02
N PHE A 33 -2.23 -6.67 2.41
CA PHE A 33 -1.30 -6.98 1.32
C PHE A 33 0.06 -6.37 1.62
N ASP A 34 1.12 -7.05 1.19
CA ASP A 34 2.48 -6.50 1.27
C ASP A 34 2.62 -5.40 0.21
N TYR A 35 3.16 -4.24 0.58
CA TYR A 35 3.39 -3.16 -0.37
C TYR A 35 4.36 -3.58 -1.49
N LYS A 36 5.18 -4.61 -1.30
CA LYS A 36 6.02 -5.22 -2.35
C LYS A 36 5.21 -5.80 -3.51
N VAL A 37 3.92 -6.06 -3.30
CA VAL A 37 2.97 -6.47 -4.35
C VAL A 37 2.66 -5.30 -5.28
N LEU A 38 2.85 -4.05 -4.82
CA LEU A 38 2.92 -2.88 -5.70
C LEU A 38 4.28 -2.90 -6.39
N LEU A 39 4.44 -3.71 -7.45
CA LEU A 39 5.72 -3.85 -8.19
C LEU A 39 6.03 -2.62 -9.07
N MET A 40 5.67 -1.41 -8.61
CA MET A 40 6.26 -0.17 -9.08
C MET A 40 7.53 0.06 -8.29
N LYS A 41 8.67 0.22 -8.96
CA LYS A 41 9.90 0.66 -8.30
C LYS A 41 9.65 2.09 -7.79
N PRO A 42 9.51 2.32 -6.46
CA PRO A 42 9.31 3.66 -5.95
C PRO A 42 10.52 4.52 -6.33
N ASN A 43 10.25 5.75 -6.74
CA ASN A 43 11.34 6.70 -6.95
C ASN A 43 11.98 7.08 -5.59
N LYS A 44 13.15 7.72 -5.62
CA LYS A 44 13.89 8.07 -4.39
C LYS A 44 13.05 8.85 -3.37
N SER A 45 12.21 9.77 -3.83
CA SER A 45 11.34 10.57 -2.96
C SER A 45 10.24 9.73 -2.32
N GLN A 46 9.68 8.78 -3.07
CA GLN A 46 8.67 7.85 -2.55
C GLN A 46 9.27 6.88 -1.52
N VAL A 47 10.49 6.38 -1.75
CA VAL A 47 11.20 5.54 -0.77
C VAL A 47 11.42 6.31 0.54
N ALA A 48 11.93 7.55 0.45
CA ALA A 48 12.17 8.38 1.62
C ALA A 48 10.87 8.68 2.40
N GLU A 49 9.75 8.88 1.70
CA GLU A 49 8.46 9.09 2.34
C GLU A 49 7.95 7.82 3.02
N MET A 50 8.11 6.65 2.41
CA MET A 50 7.76 5.38 3.04
C MET A 50 8.56 5.15 4.33
N GLU A 51 9.88 5.38 4.30
CA GLU A 51 10.74 5.28 5.49
C GLU A 51 10.30 6.26 6.59
N ARG A 52 9.94 7.50 6.22
CA ARG A 52 9.42 8.50 7.15
C ARG A 52 8.11 8.04 7.81
N LEU A 53 7.20 7.45 7.03
CA LEU A 53 5.92 6.93 7.52
C LEU A 53 6.11 5.72 8.44
N ASP A 54 7.04 4.81 8.13
CA ASP A 54 7.36 3.66 9.00
C ASP A 54 7.91 4.12 10.35
N GLN A 55 8.83 5.09 10.36
CA GLN A 55 9.35 5.67 11.60
C GLN A 55 8.25 6.39 12.38
N LEU A 56 7.38 7.13 11.70
CA LEU A 56 6.24 7.78 12.33
C LEU A 56 5.30 6.76 12.98
N TYR A 57 5.02 5.64 12.30
CA TYR A 57 4.19 4.57 12.81
C TYR A 57 4.79 3.93 14.07
N ILE A 58 6.08 3.55 14.04
CA ILE A 58 6.79 2.99 15.19
C ILE A 58 6.75 3.95 16.38
N ASN A 59 7.11 5.21 16.16
CA ASN A 59 7.12 6.23 17.21
C ASN A 59 5.72 6.49 17.78
N THR A 60 4.69 6.49 16.93
CA THR A 60 3.30 6.66 17.36
C THR A 60 2.84 5.48 18.21
N ARG A 61 3.19 4.25 17.83
CA ARG A 61 2.88 3.05 18.62
C ARG A 61 3.57 3.05 19.98
N LEU A 62 4.84 3.47 20.04
CA LEU A 62 5.57 3.57 21.29
C LEU A 62 4.98 4.63 22.22
N ARG A 63 4.51 5.75 21.66
CA ARG A 63 3.98 6.88 22.43
C ARG A 63 2.52 6.69 22.86
N PHE A 64 1.73 5.97 22.08
CA PHE A 64 0.29 5.76 22.30
C PHE A 64 -0.09 4.28 22.17
N PRO A 65 0.46 3.38 23.00
CA PRO A 65 0.20 1.94 22.90
C PRO A 65 -1.29 1.58 23.01
N GLN A 66 -2.07 2.37 23.75
CA GLN A 66 -3.51 2.20 23.94
C GLN A 66 -4.35 2.35 22.67
N TRP A 67 -3.83 2.98 21.61
CA TRP A 67 -4.57 3.13 20.33
C TRP A 67 -4.43 1.91 19.42
N PHE A 68 -3.56 0.95 19.77
CA PHE A 68 -3.21 -0.19 18.93
C PHE A 68 -3.46 -1.55 19.62
N GLN A 69 -4.32 -1.55 20.66
CA GLN A 69 -4.79 -2.77 21.35
C GLN A 69 -6.01 -3.38 20.65
#